data_AF-A0A915YPD7-F1
#
_entry.id   AF-A0A915YPD7-F1
#
_cell.length_a   1.000
_cell.length_b   1.000
_cell.length_c   1.000
_cell.angle_alpha   90.00
_cell.angle_beta   90.00
_cell.angle_gamma   90.00
#
_symmetry.space_group_name_H-M   'P 1'
#
loop_
_entity.id
_entity.type
_entity.pdbx_description
1 polymer ?
#
loop_
_entity_poly.entity_id
_entity_poly.type
_entity_poly.pdbx_seq_one_letter_code
_entity_poly.pdbx_strand_id
1 'polypeptide(L)'
;MVKSNVINDYREVASIAHILLFDSHYYAIGTKVSNLLGAEAWAQDILYTTKISNQKAFGKFPGAYVFPPEKGLENKRPVTGLDFRSLYPSIIMTYNLSPEKMVSTLSEVDKLKRKNKVLHSIEFKYGGKPVRAWTIRHGNKSDQEGLFTKILKICSIYGMN
;
A
#
# COMPACT_ATOMS: atom_id res chain seq x y z
N MET A 1 -9.91 -29.79 2.14
CA MET A 1 -8.76 -29.24 2.91
C MET A 1 -7.42 -29.65 2.30
N VAL A 2 -7.09 -30.94 2.19
CA VAL A 2 -5.79 -31.40 1.62
C VAL A 2 -5.63 -31.05 0.14
N LYS A 3 -6.67 -31.26 -0.70
CA LYS A 3 -6.64 -30.95 -2.14
C LYS A 3 -6.45 -29.47 -2.48
N SER A 4 -6.81 -28.57 -1.57
CA SER A 4 -6.74 -27.11 -1.78
C SER A 4 -5.63 -26.47 -0.96
N ASN A 5 -4.70 -27.25 -0.41
CA ASN A 5 -3.54 -26.79 0.37
C ASN A 5 -3.82 -25.85 1.56
N VAL A 6 -5.09 -25.75 1.99
CA VAL A 6 -5.60 -24.74 2.93
C VAL A 6 -4.78 -24.63 4.23
N ILE A 7 -4.35 -25.76 4.78
CA ILE A 7 -3.58 -25.78 6.03
C ILE A 7 -2.21 -25.10 5.84
N ASN A 8 -1.54 -25.39 4.72
CA ASN A 8 -0.22 -24.82 4.45
C ASN A 8 -0.32 -23.33 4.15
N ASP A 9 -1.35 -22.91 3.42
CA ASP A 9 -1.60 -21.49 3.15
C ASP A 9 -1.81 -20.71 4.46
N TYR A 10 -2.60 -21.26 5.39
CA TYR A 10 -2.79 -20.65 6.72
C TYR A 10 -1.49 -20.63 7.54
N ARG A 11 -0.69 -21.70 7.48
CA ARG A 11 0.62 -21.74 8.16
C ARG A 11 1.59 -20.70 7.60
N GLU A 12 1.62 -20.51 6.29
CA GLU A 12 2.46 -19.51 5.64
C GLU A 12 2.03 -18.09 6.05
N VAL A 13 0.74 -17.80 5.98
CA VAL A 13 0.18 -16.51 6.42
C VAL A 13 0.45 -16.26 7.91
N ALA A 14 0.31 -17.27 8.76
CA ALA A 14 0.62 -17.17 10.19
C ALA A 14 2.09 -16.84 10.44
N SER A 15 2.98 -17.50 9.70
CA SER A 15 4.43 -17.27 9.76
C SER A 15 4.82 -15.86 9.33
N ILE A 16 4.25 -15.36 8.23
CA ILE A 16 4.57 -14.03 7.68
C ILE A 16 3.99 -12.92 8.56
N ALA A 17 2.74 -13.06 8.98
CA ALA A 17 2.06 -12.03 9.77
C ALA A 17 2.38 -12.09 11.26
N HIS A 18 3.21 -13.03 11.72
CA HIS A 18 3.56 -13.27 13.12
C HIS A 18 2.34 -13.51 14.05
N ILE A 19 1.32 -14.20 13.55
CA ILE A 19 0.11 -14.51 14.31
C ILE A 19 0.00 -16.01 14.59
N LEU A 20 -0.89 -16.40 15.50
CA LEU A 20 -1.19 -17.80 15.75
C LEU A 20 -1.82 -18.44 14.50
N LEU A 21 -1.57 -19.74 14.29
CA LEU A 21 -2.23 -20.49 13.23
C LEU A 21 -3.76 -20.43 13.36
N PHE A 22 -4.27 -20.47 14.60
CA PHE A 22 -5.69 -20.27 14.88
C PHE A 22 -6.18 -18.91 14.34
N ASP A 23 -5.46 -17.84 14.63
CA ASP A 23 -5.85 -16.49 14.21
C ASP A 23 -5.77 -16.29 12.69
N SER A 24 -4.88 -17.02 12.01
CA SER A 24 -4.79 -17.00 10.56
C SER A 24 -6.07 -17.50 9.89
N HIS A 25 -6.76 -18.45 10.54
CA HIS A 25 -8.02 -19.03 10.07
C HIS A 25 -9.25 -18.22 10.51
N TYR A 26 -9.33 -17.85 11.79
CA TYR A 26 -10.55 -17.25 12.35
C TYR A 26 -10.66 -15.73 12.18
N TYR A 27 -9.54 -15.00 12.17
CA TYR A 27 -9.56 -13.54 12.05
C TYR A 27 -9.36 -13.06 10.62
N ALA A 28 -9.94 -11.90 10.31
CA ALA A 28 -9.86 -11.27 9.01
C ALA A 28 -8.43 -10.79 8.67
N ILE A 29 -8.23 -10.37 7.41
CA ILE A 29 -6.95 -9.87 6.89
C ILE A 29 -6.43 -8.65 7.68
N GLY A 30 -7.33 -7.82 8.22
CA GLY A 30 -6.96 -6.67 9.03
C GLY A 30 -6.08 -7.03 10.24
N THR A 31 -6.32 -8.17 10.90
CA THR A 31 -5.49 -8.63 12.02
C THR A 31 -4.08 -9.00 11.56
N LYS A 32 -3.98 -9.70 10.42
CA LYS A 32 -2.70 -10.09 9.80
C LYS A 32 -1.87 -8.87 9.43
N VAL A 33 -2.49 -7.90 8.75
CA VAL A 33 -1.83 -6.65 8.35
C VAL A 33 -1.43 -5.82 9.56
N SER A 34 -2.29 -5.73 10.58
CA SER A 34 -2.01 -4.95 11.79
C SER A 34 -0.83 -5.51 12.58
N ASN A 35 -0.72 -6.83 12.68
CA ASN A 35 0.37 -7.47 13.41
C ASN A 35 1.70 -7.39 12.64
N LEU A 36 1.66 -7.63 11.32
CA LEU A 36 2.82 -7.44 10.44
C LEU A 36 3.32 -5.98 10.49
N LEU A 37 2.40 -5.02 10.41
CA LEU A 37 2.70 -3.59 10.55
C LEU A 37 3.36 -3.29 11.90
N GLY A 38 2.85 -3.88 12.98
CA GLY A 38 3.39 -3.68 14.31
C GLY A 38 4.79 -4.25 14.49
N ALA A 39 5.04 -5.44 13.95
CA ALA A 39 6.38 -6.06 13.97
C ALA A 39 7.40 -5.19 13.22
N GLU A 40 7.06 -4.73 12.01
CA GLU A 40 7.94 -3.90 11.19
C GLU A 40 8.14 -2.48 11.76
N ALA A 41 7.11 -1.93 12.43
CA ALA A 41 7.20 -0.65 13.12
C ALA A 41 8.13 -0.75 14.34
N TRP A 42 7.98 -1.82 15.13
CA TRP A 42 8.82 -2.09 16.30
C TRP A 42 10.30 -2.20 15.93
N ALA A 43 10.62 -2.92 14.85
CA ALA A 43 11.98 -3.04 14.33
C ALA A 43 12.62 -1.70 13.90
N GLN A 44 11.79 -0.65 13.69
CA GLN A 44 12.22 0.68 13.25
C GLN A 44 12.04 1.75 14.32
N ASP A 45 11.74 1.36 15.56
CA ASP A 45 11.48 2.29 16.67
C ASP A 45 10.33 3.28 16.35
N ILE A 46 9.30 2.80 15.64
CA ILE A 46 8.12 3.56 15.27
C ILE A 46 6.95 3.15 16.19
N LEU A 47 6.42 4.13 16.91
CA LEU A 47 5.17 3.97 17.63
C LEU A 47 3.98 4.21 16.68
N TYR A 48 3.02 3.29 16.68
CA TYR A 48 1.75 3.44 15.96
C TYR A 48 0.56 3.23 16.90
N THR A 49 -0.61 3.73 16.50
CA THR A 49 -1.84 3.60 17.28
C THR A 49 -2.77 2.58 16.66
N THR A 50 -3.36 1.73 17.50
CA THR A 50 -4.47 0.83 17.14
C THR A 50 -5.83 1.46 17.42
N LYS A 51 -5.87 2.74 17.81
CA LYS A 51 -7.10 3.45 18.13
C LYS A 51 -7.98 3.56 16.89
N ILE A 52 -9.14 2.94 16.95
CA ILE A 52 -10.17 3.10 15.94
C ILE A 52 -10.71 4.53 16.05
N SER A 53 -10.62 5.30 14.96
CA SER A 53 -11.27 6.61 14.91
C SER A 53 -12.76 6.41 14.63
N ASN A 54 -13.62 7.08 15.40
CA ASN A 54 -15.06 7.14 15.12
C ASN A 54 -15.38 8.13 13.96
N GLN A 55 -14.35 8.77 13.41
CA GLN A 55 -14.48 9.69 12.29
C GLN A 55 -14.64 8.88 11.00
N LYS A 56 -15.90 8.65 10.60
CA LYS A 56 -16.20 8.12 9.28
C LYS A 56 -15.95 9.22 8.25
N ALA A 57 -15.10 8.94 7.25
CA ALA A 57 -14.98 9.81 6.09
C ALA A 57 -16.35 10.00 5.43
N PHE A 58 -16.74 11.24 5.17
CA PHE A 58 -17.99 11.53 4.49
C PHE A 58 -17.76 11.40 2.98
N GLY A 59 -18.37 10.38 2.36
CA GLY A 59 -18.27 10.11 0.93
C GLY A 59 -17.26 9.02 0.55
N LYS A 60 -17.33 8.57 -0.71
CA LYS A 60 -16.37 7.62 -1.29
C LYS A 60 -15.21 8.38 -1.92
N PHE A 61 -14.00 7.83 -1.81
CA PHE A 61 -12.85 8.33 -2.58
C PHE A 61 -13.00 7.97 -4.06
N PRO A 62 -12.52 8.83 -5.00
CA PRO A 62 -12.41 8.45 -6.40
C PRO A 62 -11.62 7.15 -6.55
N GLY A 63 -12.19 6.20 -7.29
CA GLY A 63 -11.59 4.88 -7.52
C GLY A 63 -10.77 4.81 -8.80
N ALA A 64 -10.68 3.61 -9.37
CA ALA A 64 -10.02 3.39 -10.66
C ALA A 64 -10.76 4.10 -11.80
N TYR A 65 -10.01 4.51 -12.82
CA TYR A 65 -10.55 4.96 -14.08
C TYR A 65 -10.83 3.75 -14.99
N VAL A 66 -12.01 3.71 -15.60
CA VAL A 66 -12.41 2.66 -16.54
C VAL A 66 -12.60 3.31 -17.91
N PHE A 67 -11.86 2.83 -18.91
CA PHE A 67 -12.04 3.28 -20.28
C PHE A 67 -13.44 2.92 -20.79
N PRO A 68 -14.11 3.81 -21.54
CA PRO A 68 -15.36 3.47 -22.18
C PRO A 68 -15.13 2.33 -23.19
N PRO A 69 -15.95 1.27 -23.18
CA PRO A 69 -15.73 0.14 -24.08
C PRO A 69 -16.17 0.47 -25.51
N GLU A 70 -15.35 0.12 -26.49
CA GLU A 70 -15.76 0.01 -27.89
C GLU A 70 -16.50 -1.31 -28.08
N LYS A 71 -17.84 -1.26 -28.04
CA LYS A 71 -18.67 -2.46 -28.13
C LYS A 71 -18.76 -2.96 -29.57
N GLY A 72 -18.60 -4.27 -29.75
CA GLY A 72 -18.77 -4.92 -31.05
C GLY A 72 -17.93 -6.19 -31.14
N LEU A 73 -18.08 -6.92 -32.24
CA LEU A 73 -17.22 -8.05 -32.58
C LEU A 73 -15.99 -7.53 -33.33
N GLU A 74 -14.80 -7.69 -32.76
CA GLU A 74 -13.54 -7.35 -33.41
C GLU A 74 -13.03 -8.53 -34.25
N ASN A 75 -13.15 -8.41 -35.58
CA ASN A 75 -12.73 -9.43 -36.55
C ASN A 75 -11.55 -8.98 -37.43
N LYS A 76 -11.06 -7.73 -37.27
CA LYS A 76 -10.05 -7.15 -38.15
C LYS A 76 -8.63 -7.45 -37.69
N ARG A 77 -8.42 -7.66 -36.39
CA ARG A 77 -7.10 -7.87 -35.78
C ARG A 77 -7.17 -8.59 -34.43
N PRO A 78 -6.11 -9.29 -34.02
CA PRO A 78 -6.00 -9.82 -32.66
C PRO A 78 -6.04 -8.71 -31.60
N VAL A 79 -6.69 -9.00 -30.47
CA VAL A 79 -6.74 -8.11 -29.31
C VAL A 79 -5.75 -8.62 -28.25
N THR A 80 -4.85 -7.75 -27.80
CA THR A 80 -3.86 -8.07 -26.75
C THR A 80 -4.27 -7.44 -25.43
N GLY A 81 -4.33 -8.23 -24.36
CA GLY A 81 -4.52 -7.72 -23.00
C GLY A 81 -3.18 -7.38 -22.35
N LEU A 82 -3.02 -6.11 -21.94
CA LEU A 82 -1.89 -5.67 -21.12
C LEU A 82 -2.40 -5.32 -19.73
N ASP A 83 -1.70 -5.80 -18.70
CA ASP A 83 -2.04 -5.54 -17.31
C ASP A 83 -0.78 -5.28 -16.48
N PHE A 84 -0.93 -4.52 -15.40
CA PHE A 84 0.15 -4.23 -14.46
C PHE A 84 0.21 -5.30 -13.37
N ARG A 85 1.41 -5.84 -13.10
CA ARG A 85 1.62 -6.71 -11.94
C ARG A 85 1.45 -5.90 -10.65
N SER A 86 0.40 -6.20 -9.90
CA SER A 86 0.12 -5.61 -8.59
C SER A 86 0.17 -4.08 -8.62
N LEU A 87 -0.70 -3.46 -9.43
CA LEU A 87 -0.72 -2.01 -9.69
C LEU A 87 -0.64 -1.16 -8.41
N TYR A 88 -1.54 -1.37 -7.45
CA TYR A 88 -1.59 -0.57 -6.22
C TYR A 88 -0.34 -0.75 -5.34
N PRO A 89 0.11 -1.99 -5.00
CA PRO A 89 1.38 -2.17 -4.32
C PRO A 89 2.55 -1.51 -5.02
N SER A 90 2.65 -1.65 -6.35
CA SER A 90 3.71 -1.05 -7.16
C SER A 90 3.73 0.47 -7.06
N ILE A 91 2.54 1.12 -7.08
CA ILE A 91 2.42 2.57 -6.88
C ILE A 91 2.85 2.96 -5.46
N ILE A 92 2.38 2.25 -4.42
CA ILE A 92 2.73 2.53 -3.02
C ILE A 92 4.24 2.46 -2.81
N MET A 93 4.88 1.41 -3.32
CA MET A 93 6.33 1.23 -3.21
C MET A 93 7.10 2.29 -4.00
N THR A 94 6.72 2.54 -5.26
CA THR A 94 7.44 3.47 -6.15
C THR A 94 7.42 4.91 -5.63
N TYR A 95 6.27 5.36 -5.12
CA TYR A 95 6.09 6.72 -4.62
C TYR A 95 6.30 6.85 -3.12
N ASN A 96 6.75 5.77 -2.45
CA ASN A 96 6.99 5.73 -1.01
C ASN A 96 5.77 6.20 -0.20
N LEU A 97 4.58 5.72 -0.58
CA LEU A 97 3.31 6.12 0.05
C LEU A 97 3.18 5.46 1.43
N SER A 98 3.78 6.11 2.42
CA SER A 98 3.73 5.69 3.83
C SER A 98 3.54 6.91 4.72
N PRO A 99 2.77 6.83 5.82
CA PRO A 99 2.41 7.99 6.64
C PRO A 99 3.61 8.83 7.10
N GLU A 100 4.68 8.19 7.52
CA GLU A 100 5.92 8.82 8.00
C GLU A 100 6.79 9.42 6.89
N LYS A 101 6.44 9.18 5.62
CA LYS A 101 7.09 9.77 4.44
C LYS A 101 6.23 10.86 3.80
N MET A 102 5.00 11.06 4.28
CA MET A 102 4.10 12.10 3.80
C MET A 102 4.41 13.45 4.43
N VAL A 103 4.27 14.50 3.63
CA VAL A 103 4.47 15.90 4.00
C VAL A 103 3.26 16.68 3.50
N SER A 104 2.67 17.52 4.35
CA SER A 104 1.45 18.27 4.04
C SER A 104 1.64 19.78 4.04
N THR A 105 2.78 20.28 4.53
CA THR A 105 3.04 21.72 4.63
C THR A 105 4.17 22.20 3.72
N LEU A 106 4.03 23.38 3.13
CA LEU A 106 5.07 23.99 2.29
C LEU A 106 6.36 24.30 3.08
N SER A 107 6.23 24.66 4.36
CA SER A 107 7.38 24.92 5.23
C SER A 107 8.28 23.68 5.40
N GLU A 108 7.67 22.49 5.55
CA GLU A 108 8.42 21.23 5.60
C GLU A 108 9.01 20.86 4.25
N VAL A 109 8.28 21.08 3.15
CA VAL A 109 8.79 20.90 1.79
C VAL A 109 10.05 21.72 1.57
N ASP A 110 10.05 23.00 1.93
CA ASP A 110 11.21 23.87 1.75
C ASP A 110 12.39 23.44 2.62
N LYS A 111 12.14 23.02 3.88
CA LYS A 111 13.18 22.45 4.75
C LYS A 111 13.79 21.18 4.15
N LEU A 112 12.98 20.29 3.57
CA LEU A 112 13.44 19.05 2.96
C LEU A 112 14.22 19.31 1.66
N LYS A 113 13.78 20.27 0.85
CA LYS A 113 14.53 20.71 -0.34
C LYS A 113 15.90 21.28 0.01
N ARG A 114 16.00 22.10 1.07
CA ARG A 114 17.30 22.59 1.59
C ARG A 114 18.21 21.46 2.07
N LYS A 115 17.63 20.34 2.49
CA LYS A 115 18.36 19.10 2.84
C LYS A 115 18.62 18.20 1.62
N ASN A 116 18.46 18.69 0.39
CA ASN A 116 18.62 17.95 -0.86
C ASN A 116 17.76 16.68 -0.96
N LYS A 117 16.61 16.64 -0.29
CA LYS A 117 15.64 15.55 -0.44
C LYS A 117 14.77 15.79 -1.68
N VAL A 118 14.57 14.74 -2.46
CA VAL A 118 13.68 14.74 -3.62
C VAL A 118 12.28 14.34 -3.17
N LEU A 119 11.27 15.07 -3.63
CA LEU A 119 9.87 14.87 -3.24
C LEU A 119 9.02 14.56 -4.47
N HIS A 120 8.06 13.65 -4.31
CA HIS A 120 6.95 13.49 -5.26
C HIS A 120 5.79 14.38 -4.82
N SER A 121 5.18 15.09 -5.76
CA SER A 121 3.97 15.88 -5.50
C SER A 121 2.74 15.03 -5.78
N ILE A 122 1.76 15.07 -4.88
CA ILE A 122 0.47 14.41 -5.01
C ILE A 122 -0.60 15.50 -4.97
N GLU A 123 -1.39 15.59 -6.02
CA GLU A 123 -2.46 16.58 -6.14
C GLU A 123 -3.70 15.97 -6.77
N PHE A 124 -4.84 16.07 -6.08
CA PHE A 124 -6.13 15.63 -6.60
C PHE A 124 -7.27 16.40 -5.92
N LYS A 125 -8.48 16.33 -6.47
CA LYS A 125 -9.68 16.91 -5.85
C LYS A 125 -10.44 15.87 -5.04
N TYR A 126 -10.77 16.18 -3.79
CA TYR A 126 -11.63 15.37 -2.92
C TYR A 126 -12.80 16.20 -2.40
N GLY A 127 -14.03 15.78 -2.70
CA GLY A 127 -15.22 16.57 -2.34
C GLY A 127 -15.19 18.00 -2.89
N GLY A 128 -14.62 18.20 -4.08
CA GLY A 128 -14.41 19.52 -4.69
C GLY A 128 -13.24 20.32 -4.12
N LYS A 129 -12.64 19.90 -3.00
CA LYS A 129 -11.49 20.57 -2.39
C LYS A 129 -10.17 20.02 -2.95
N PRO A 130 -9.21 20.88 -3.34
CA PRO A 130 -7.89 20.42 -3.72
C PRO A 130 -7.18 19.84 -2.50
N VAL A 131 -6.66 18.63 -2.65
CA VAL A 131 -5.78 17.96 -1.70
C VAL A 131 -4.39 17.98 -2.30
N ARG A 132 -3.43 18.53 -1.55
CA ARG A 132 -2.02 18.57 -1.93
C ARG A 132 -1.17 17.98 -0.83
N ALA A 133 -0.30 17.06 -1.21
CA ALA A 133 0.66 16.43 -0.33
C ALA A 133 1.95 16.12 -1.11
N TRP A 134 2.99 15.75 -0.38
CA TRP A 134 4.24 15.30 -0.95
C TRP A 134 4.71 14.03 -0.26
N THR A 135 5.45 13.19 -0.96
CA THR A 135 6.17 12.06 -0.36
C THR A 135 7.66 12.16 -0.61
N ILE A 136 8.45 11.78 0.39
CA ILE A 136 9.91 11.75 0.27
C ILE A 136 10.32 10.54 -0.58
N ARG A 137 11.03 10.79 -1.68
CA ARG A 137 11.55 9.73 -2.56
C ARG A 137 12.62 8.92 -1.82
N HIS A 138 12.44 7.60 -1.77
CA HIS A 138 13.40 6.69 -1.12
C HIS A 138 14.70 6.51 -1.94
N GLY A 139 14.64 6.69 -3.26
CA GLY A 139 15.82 6.63 -4.13
C GLY A 139 16.48 5.25 -4.16
N ASN A 140 15.69 4.19 -3.98
CA ASN A 140 16.14 2.80 -3.86
C ASN A 140 17.11 2.55 -2.68
N LYS A 141 17.08 3.40 -1.65
CA LYS A 141 17.85 3.21 -0.42
C LYS A 141 16.95 2.63 0.67
N SER A 142 17.33 1.48 1.24
CA SER A 142 16.53 0.71 2.20
C SER A 142 16.24 1.46 3.50
N ASP A 143 17.16 2.31 3.94
CA ASP A 143 17.02 3.17 5.12
C ASP A 143 16.05 4.35 4.89
N GLN A 144 15.79 4.70 3.61
CA GLN A 144 14.88 5.78 3.24
C GLN A 144 13.47 5.28 2.90
N GLU A 145 13.29 3.97 2.74
CA GLU A 145 12.00 3.35 2.48
C GLU A 145 11.04 3.50 3.64
N GLY A 146 9.78 3.73 3.30
CA GLY A 146 8.71 3.81 4.26
C GLY A 146 8.25 2.44 4.73
N LEU A 147 7.58 2.43 5.86
CA LEU A 147 7.06 1.24 6.53
C LEU A 147 6.15 0.43 5.61
N PHE A 148 5.22 1.08 4.91
CA PHE A 148 4.32 0.41 3.97
C PHE A 148 5.06 -0.20 2.78
N THR A 149 6.12 0.47 2.31
CA THR A 149 6.96 -0.05 1.22
C THR A 149 7.65 -1.34 1.64
N LYS A 150 8.20 -1.39 2.86
CA LYS A 150 8.85 -2.59 3.42
C LYS A 150 7.87 -3.76 3.57
N ILE A 151 6.69 -3.50 4.13
CA ILE A 151 5.64 -4.51 4.29
C ILE A 151 5.21 -5.10 2.94
N LEU A 152 4.98 -4.25 1.94
CA LEU A 152 4.57 -4.73 0.61
C LEU A 152 5.68 -5.50 -0.12
N LYS A 153 6.95 -5.17 0.13
CA LYS A 153 8.07 -5.97 -0.36
C LYS A 153 8.09 -7.36 0.27
N ILE A 154 7.83 -7.47 1.58
CA ILE A 154 7.67 -8.76 2.26
C ILE A 154 6.54 -9.54 1.58
N CYS A 155 5.35 -8.95 1.43
CA CYS A 155 4.23 -9.62 0.74
C CYS A 155 4.59 -10.04 -0.69
N SER A 156 5.35 -9.22 -1.42
CA SER A 156 5.78 -9.55 -2.78
C SER A 156 6.80 -10.69 -2.85
N ILE A 157 7.70 -10.81 -1.86
CA ILE A 157 8.69 -11.89 -1.78
C ILE A 157 7.98 -13.22 -1.53
N TYR A 158 6.99 -13.23 -0.66
CA TYR A 158 6.21 -14.42 -0.30
C TYR A 158 5.00 -14.68 -1.21
N GLY A 159 4.87 -13.94 -2.32
CA GLY A 159 3.78 -14.18 -3.28
C GLY A 159 2.37 -13.93 -2.74
N MET A 160 2.21 -13.09 -1.71
CA MET A 160 0.92 -12.77 -1.09
C MET A 160 0.12 -11.66 -1.82
N ASN A 161 0.54 -11.29 -3.04
CA ASN A 161 0.02 -10.13 -3.78
C ASN A 161 -1.02 -10.49 -4.85
#